data_AF-A0A532DIW8-F1
#
_entry.id   AF-A0A532DIW8-F1
#
_cell.length_a   1.000
_cell.length_b   1.000
_cell.length_c   1.000
_cell.angle_alpha   90.00
_cell.angle_beta   90.00
_cell.angle_gamma   90.00
#
_symmetry.space_group_name_H-M   'P 1'
#
loop_
_entity.id
_entity.type
_entity.pdbx_description
1 polymer ?
#
loop_
_entity_poly.entity_id
_entity_poly.type
_entity_poly.pdbx_seq_one_letter_code
_entity_poly.pdbx_strand_id
1 'polypeptide(L)' 'MEAFRLGWLTASGWNLVESLKREIDRVETRIAPFERTVLRSTYGGELRRHRDELRRARQTYGPVRLGKA' A
#
# COMPACT_ATOMS: atom_id res chain seq x y z
N MET A 1 -14.49 11.40 -8.92
CA MET A 1 -13.98 12.12 -10.11
C MET A 1 -13.70 13.58 -9.78
N GLU A 2 -12.85 13.85 -8.79
CA GLU A 2 -12.39 15.21 -8.47
C GLU A 2 -10.95 15.43 -8.95
N ALA A 3 -10.06 14.44 -8.81
CA ALA A 3 -8.66 14.53 -9.22
C ALA A 3 -8.45 14.84 -10.73
N PHE A 4 -9.35 14.34 -11.59
CA PHE A 4 -9.31 14.64 -13.04
C PHE A 4 -9.81 16.07 -13.33
N ARG A 5 -10.83 16.52 -12.58
CA ARG A 5 -11.36 17.90 -12.64
C ARG A 5 -10.37 18.94 -12.11
N LEU A 6 -9.53 18.56 -11.15
CA LEU A 6 -8.48 19.40 -10.57
C LEU A 6 -7.17 19.40 -11.38
N GLY A 7 -7.08 18.62 -12.47
CA GLY A 7 -5.89 18.52 -13.31
C GLY A 7 -4.72 17.72 -12.69
N TRP A 8 -4.92 17.10 -11.52
CA TRP A 8 -3.88 16.39 -10.78
C TRP A 8 -3.56 15.00 -11.33
N LEU A 9 -4.48 14.43 -12.12
CA LEU A 9 -4.30 13.14 -12.77
C LEU A 9 -4.54 13.28 -14.28
N THR A 10 -3.50 13.71 -14.99
CA THR A 10 -3.45 13.57 -16.45
C THR A 10 -3.46 12.08 -16.83
N ALA A 11 -3.71 11.76 -18.11
CA ALA A 11 -3.64 10.38 -18.58
C ALA A 11 -2.28 9.71 -18.28
N SER A 12 -1.18 10.47 -18.40
CA SER A 12 0.16 9.99 -18.03
C SER A 12 0.33 9.80 -16.53
N GLY A 13 -0.23 10.69 -15.70
CA GLY A 13 -0.23 10.53 -14.24
C GLY A 13 -1.02 9.30 -13.79
N TRP A 14 -2.16 9.01 -14.43
CA TRP A 14 -2.94 7.80 -14.16
C TRP A 14 -2.17 6.54 -14.52
N ASN A 15 -1.54 6.49 -15.70
CA ASN A 15 -0.72 5.36 -16.13
C ASN A 15 0.47 5.12 -15.18
N LEU A 16 1.09 6.19 -14.67
CA LEU A 16 2.16 6.08 -13.69
C LEU A 16 1.66 5.47 -12.38
N VAL A 17 0.55 5.96 -11.83
CA VAL A 17 -0.05 5.42 -10.61
C VAL A 17 -0.42 3.95 -10.78
N GLU A 18 -0.99 3.58 -11.92
CA GLU A 18 -1.34 2.20 -12.24
C GLU A 18 -0.11 1.30 -12.36
N SER A 19 0.97 1.80 -12.99
CA SER A 19 2.23 1.06 -13.08
C SER A 19 2.87 0.86 -11.70
N LEU A 20 2.83 1.87 -10.84
CA LEU A 20 3.31 1.76 -9.46
C LEU A 20 2.53 0.73 -8.65
N LYS A 21 1.19 0.69 -8.78
CA LYS A 21 0.37 -0.34 -8.13
C LYS A 21 0.79 -1.74 -8.55
N ARG A 22 0.95 -1.95 -9.87
CA ARG A 22 1.36 -3.26 -10.41
C ARG A 22 2.73 -3.69 -9.90
N GLU A 23 3.70 -2.78 -9.82
CA GLU A 23 5.02 -3.11 -9.28
C GLU A 23 4.96 -3.40 -7.77
N ILE A 24 4.12 -2.71 -7.01
CA ILE A 24 3.86 -3.06 -5.60
C ILE A 24 3.28 -4.48 -5.50
N ASP A 25 2.23 -4.81 -6.26
CA ASP A 25 1.61 -6.14 -6.26
C ASP A 25 2.61 -7.25 -6.64
N ARG A 26 3.48 -6.95 -7.60
CA ARG A 26 4.56 -7.86 -8.04
C ARG A 26 5.58 -8.09 -6.93
N VAL A 27 6.00 -7.03 -6.24
CA VAL A 27 6.92 -7.14 -5.10
C VAL A 27 6.26 -7.93 -3.98
N GLU A 28 5.00 -7.64 -3.62
CA GLU A 28 4.24 -8.37 -2.60
C GLU A 28 4.18 -9.88 -2.90
N THR A 29 3.88 -10.23 -4.15
CA THR A 29 3.87 -11.63 -4.61
C THR A 29 5.24 -12.28 -4.44
N ARG A 30 6.32 -11.58 -4.82
CA ARG A 30 7.69 -12.10 -4.75
C ARG A 30 8.17 -12.27 -3.31
N ILE A 31 7.78 -11.39 -2.39
CA ILE A 31 8.22 -11.46 -0.99
C ILE A 31 7.41 -12.44 -0.13
N ALA A 32 6.20 -12.82 -0.55
CA ALA A 32 5.29 -13.64 0.25
C ALA A 32 5.90 -14.95 0.79
N PRO A 33 6.73 -15.72 0.05
CA PRO A 33 7.38 -16.91 0.60
C PRO A 33 8.36 -16.57 1.73
N PHE A 34 9.12 -15.49 1.59
CA PHE A 34 10.07 -15.03 2.61
C PHE A 34 9.35 -14.54 3.85
N GLU A 35 8.24 -13.81 3.69
CA GLU A 35 7.39 -13.41 4.81
C GLU A 35 6.89 -14.62 5.60
N ARG A 36 6.44 -15.68 4.93
CA ARG A 36 6.02 -16.92 5.61
C ARG A 36 7.14 -17.57 6.39
N THR A 37 8.36 -17.57 5.86
CA THR A 37 9.54 -18.09 6.57
C THR A 37 9.83 -17.27 7.82
N VAL A 38 9.83 -15.93 7.72
CA VAL A 38 10.05 -15.04 8.87
C VAL A 38 8.96 -15.19 9.91
N LEU A 39 7.69 -15.30 9.52
CA LEU A 39 6.56 -15.48 10.43
C LEU A 39 6.65 -16.76 11.27
N ARG A 40 7.30 -17.81 10.74
CA ARG A 40 7.53 -19.09 11.43
C ARG A 40 8.80 -19.09 12.28
N SER A 41 9.67 -18.10 12.10
CA SER A 41 10.90 -17.93 12.88
C SER A 41 10.65 -17.19 14.21
N THR A 42 11.69 -17.10 15.04
CA THR A 42 11.70 -16.27 16.25
C THR A 42 11.33 -14.80 15.99
N TYR A 43 11.58 -14.30 14.78
CA TYR A 43 11.26 -12.91 14.39
C TYR A 43 9.81 -12.67 13.99
N GLY A 44 8.96 -13.72 13.98
CA GLY A 44 7.58 -13.59 13.54
C GLY A 44 6.73 -12.63 14.40
N GLY A 45 7.06 -12.49 15.69
CA GLY A 45 6.43 -11.52 16.59
C GLY A 45 6.66 -10.07 16.16
N GLU A 46 7.92 -9.71 15.91
CA GLU A 46 8.30 -8.37 15.47
C GLU A 46 7.71 -8.03 14.09
N LEU A 47 7.69 -8.99 13.16
CA LEU A 47 7.07 -8.78 11.86
C LEU A 47 5.57 -8.48 11.97
N ARG A 48 4.84 -9.16 12.86
CA ARG A 48 3.42 -8.86 13.12
C ARG A 48 3.23 -7.46 13.69
N ARG A 49 4.03 -7.10 14.70
CA ARG A 49 4.00 -5.77 15.33
C ARG A 49 4.24 -4.66 14.30
N HIS A 50 5.24 -4.83 13.45
CA HIS A 50 5.56 -3.85 12.42
C HIS A 50 4.41 -3.68 11.41
N ARG A 51 3.78 -4.78 10.97
CA ARG A 51 2.59 -4.71 10.08
C ARG A 51 1.43 -3.98 10.75
N ASP A 52 1.23 -4.17 12.04
CA ASP A 52 0.20 -3.46 12.80
C ASP A 52 0.49 -1.95 12.91
N GLU A 53 1.73 -1.56 13.15
CA GLU A 53 2.16 -0.15 13.15
C GLU A 53 1.94 0.50 11.78
N LEU A 54 2.31 -0.18 10.69
CA LEU A 54 2.06 0.31 9.33
C LEU A 54 0.56 0.44 9.02
N ARG A 55 -0.26 -0.51 9.49
CA ARG A 55 -1.72 -0.44 9.35
C ARG A 55 -2.30 0.76 10.08
N ARG A 56 -1.85 1.02 11.32
CA ARG A 56 -2.25 2.21 12.09
C ARG A 56 -1.80 3.49 11.41
N ALA A 57 -0.55 3.56 10.96
CA ALA A 57 -0.03 4.72 10.22
C ALA A 57 -0.85 4.99 8.95
N ARG A 58 -1.26 3.95 8.21
CA ARG A 58 -2.15 4.11 7.05
C ARG A 58 -3.56 4.57 7.44
N GLN A 59 -4.06 4.21 8.62
CA GLN A 59 -5.36 4.72 9.09
C GLN A 59 -5.25 6.20 9.50
N THR A 60 -4.15 6.61 10.14
CA THR A 60 -3.93 7.98 10.60
C THR A 60 -3.56 8.93 9.47
N TYR A 61 -2.69 8.49 8.55
CA TYR A 61 -2.07 9.34 7.52
C TYR A 61 -2.43 8.91 6.09
N GLY A 62 -3.24 7.86 5.93
CA GLY A 62 -3.68 7.43 4.60
C GLY A 62 -4.53 8.49 3.92
N PRO A 63 -4.70 8.41 2.60
CA PRO A 63 -5.51 9.36 1.86
C PRO A 63 -6.88 9.48 2.53
N VAL A 64 -7.23 10.71 2.91
CA VAL A 64 -8.46 11.07 3.62
C VAL A 64 -9.60 10.35 2.93
N ARG A 65 -10.34 9.50 3.66
CA ARG A 65 -11.61 8.99 3.18
C ARG A 65 -12.48 10.21 2.94
N LEU A 66 -12.59 10.65 1.69
CA LEU A 66 -13.58 11.61 1.24
C LEU A 66 -14.93 10.95 1.51
N GLY A 67 -15.47 11.18 2.71
CA GLY A 67 -16.83 10.81 3.05
C GLY A 67 -17.76 11.47 2.03
N LYS A 68 -18.75 10.71 1.56
CA LYS A 68 -19.81 11.22 0.69
C LYS A 68 -20.36 12.50 1.31
N ALA A 69 -20.19 13.63 0.61
CA ALA A 69 -21.03 14.81 0.79
C ALA A 69 -22.46 14.48 0.31
#